data_AF-A0A9Q3PV80-F1
#
_entry.id   AF-A0A9Q3PV80-F1
#
_cell.length_a   1.000
_cell.length_b   1.000
_cell.length_c   1.000
_cell.angle_alpha   90.00
_cell.angle_beta   90.00
_cell.angle_gamma   90.00
#
_symmetry.space_group_name_H-M   'P 1'
#
loop_
_entity.id
_entity.type
_entity.pdbx_description
1 polymer ?
#
loop_
_entity_poly.entity_id
_entity_poly.type
_entity_poly.pdbx_seq_one_letter_code
_entity_poly.pdbx_strand_id
1 'polypeptide(L)'
;MNKRPTFPVSLIKPYSSSYKELCPLINKPPLAIPPLDKEYEKKIVKVLKERRTRNKKEREYLVRYRNPTKEDEWLLEKDIKNADNLLRSFRHQRKPKEQKNQALLSFKTNKVY
;
A
#
# COMPACT_ATOMS: atom_id res chain seq x y z
N MET A 1 72.21 -11.89 -37.64
CA MET A 1 70.74 -11.81 -37.50
C MET A 1 70.36 -12.31 -36.12
N ASN A 2 69.96 -11.41 -35.21
CA ASN A 2 69.60 -11.78 -33.84
C ASN A 2 68.21 -12.42 -33.83
N LYS A 3 68.16 -13.74 -33.61
CA LYS A 3 66.90 -14.46 -33.40
C LYS A 3 66.38 -14.11 -32.02
N ARG A 4 65.15 -13.60 -31.94
CA ARG A 4 64.48 -13.30 -30.67
C ARG A 4 64.17 -14.61 -29.94
N PRO A 5 64.28 -14.65 -28.61
CA PRO A 5 63.84 -15.82 -27.86
C PRO A 5 62.34 -15.98 -28.04
N THR A 6 61.91 -17.13 -28.54
CA THR A 6 60.50 -17.50 -28.65
C THR A 6 60.23 -18.64 -27.68
N PHE A 7 59.14 -18.54 -26.95
CA PHE A 7 58.70 -19.65 -26.11
C PHE A 7 58.29 -20.84 -26.99
N PRO A 8 58.73 -22.06 -26.66
CA PRO A 8 58.30 -23.25 -27.37
C PRO A 8 56.79 -23.47 -27.16
N VAL A 9 56.10 -23.83 -28.24
CA VAL A 9 54.64 -24.06 -28.27
C VAL A 9 54.22 -25.17 -27.31
N SER A 10 55.13 -26.09 -26.98
CA SER A 10 54.90 -27.15 -25.99
C SER A 10 54.69 -26.65 -24.55
N LEU A 11 55.11 -25.41 -24.23
CA LEU A 11 54.84 -24.79 -22.93
C LEU A 11 53.47 -24.10 -22.87
N ILE A 12 52.78 -23.98 -24.02
CA ILE A 12 51.44 -23.41 -24.08
C ILE A 12 50.46 -24.52 -23.71
N LYS A 13 49.92 -24.46 -22.50
CA LYS A 13 48.82 -25.36 -22.11
C LYS A 13 47.58 -25.04 -22.93
N PRO A 14 46.93 -26.04 -23.55
CA PRO A 14 45.64 -25.82 -24.20
C PRO A 14 44.62 -25.36 -23.16
N TYR A 15 43.88 -24.30 -23.47
CA TYR A 15 42.75 -23.85 -22.65
C TYR A 15 41.63 -24.89 -22.79
N SER A 16 41.54 -25.81 -21.84
CA SER A 16 40.47 -26.81 -21.77
C SER A 16 39.72 -26.74 -20.44
N SER A 17 39.66 -25.58 -19.80
CA SER A 17 38.72 -25.39 -18.71
C SER A 17 37.32 -25.28 -19.32
N SER A 18 36.40 -26.13 -18.86
CA SER A 18 34.99 -25.93 -19.18
C SER A 18 34.60 -24.52 -18.70
N TYR A 19 33.76 -23.79 -19.46
CA TYR A 19 33.31 -22.45 -19.07
C TYR A 19 32.74 -22.40 -17.62
N LYS A 20 32.24 -23.54 -17.16
CA LYS A 20 31.72 -23.79 -15.81
C LYS A 20 32.79 -23.70 -14.71
N GLU A 21 34.04 -24.05 -15.00
CA GLU A 21 35.18 -23.96 -14.06
C GLU A 21 35.77 -22.55 -13.98
N LEU A 22 35.73 -21.81 -15.09
CA LEU A 22 36.19 -20.41 -15.14
C LEU A 22 35.26 -19.47 -14.39
N CYS A 23 33.98 -19.84 -14.25
CA CYS A 23 32.95 -18.99 -13.67
C CYS A 23 32.10 -19.77 -12.66
N PRO A 24 32.65 -20.13 -11.48
CA PRO A 24 31.91 -20.86 -10.44
C PRO A 24 30.67 -20.09 -9.93
N LEU A 25 30.65 -18.77 -10.12
CA LEU A 25 29.55 -17.88 -9.74
C LEU A 25 28.30 -18.01 -10.64
N ILE A 26 28.42 -18.63 -11.83
CA ILE A 26 27.30 -18.79 -12.77
C ILE A 26 26.33 -19.89 -12.30
N ASN A 27 26.81 -20.88 -11.54
CA ASN A 27 25.98 -21.98 -11.04
C ASN A 27 25.28 -21.67 -9.72
N LYS A 28 25.13 -20.39 -9.34
CA LYS A 28 24.38 -20.06 -8.12
C LYS A 28 22.93 -20.50 -8.30
N PRO A 29 22.34 -21.26 -7.35
CA PRO A 29 20.92 -21.54 -7.40
C PRO A 29 20.16 -20.20 -7.40
N PRO A 30 19.00 -20.12 -8.08
CA PRO A 30 18.20 -18.91 -8.06
C PRO A 30 17.91 -18.54 -6.60
N LEU A 31 18.26 -17.31 -6.22
CA LEU A 31 17.89 -16.77 -4.92
C LEU A 31 16.38 -16.91 -4.76
N ALA A 32 15.93 -17.54 -3.68
CA ALA A 32 14.52 -17.58 -3.33
C ALA A 32 14.10 -16.14 -3.02
N ILE A 33 13.53 -15.46 -4.02
CA ILE A 33 12.97 -14.13 -3.85
C ILE A 33 11.83 -14.31 -2.85
N PRO A 34 11.87 -13.68 -1.66
CA PRO A 34 10.74 -13.75 -0.75
C PRO A 34 9.50 -13.25 -1.50
N PRO A 35 8.33 -13.88 -1.31
CA PRO A 35 7.11 -13.42 -1.96
C PRO A 35 6.95 -11.93 -1.68
N LEU A 36 6.92 -11.12 -2.74
CA LEU A 36 6.75 -9.68 -2.63
C LEU A 36 5.48 -9.46 -1.82
N ASP A 37 5.60 -8.81 -0.66
CA ASP A 37 4.49 -8.60 0.26
C ASP A 37 3.31 -8.07 -0.54
N LYS A 38 2.23 -8.87 -0.52
CA LYS A 38 1.00 -8.64 -1.30
C LYS A 38 0.62 -7.18 -1.14
N GLU A 39 0.84 -6.44 -2.23
CA GLU A 39 0.41 -5.07 -2.50
C GLU A 39 -0.29 -4.43 -1.29
N TYR A 40 0.49 -3.80 -0.39
CA TYR A 40 0.05 -3.18 0.87
C TYR A 40 -1.45 -2.93 0.88
N GLU A 41 -2.20 -3.86 1.49
CA GLU A 41 -3.67 -3.87 1.43
C GLU A 41 -4.16 -2.44 1.66
N LYS A 42 -4.94 -1.89 0.72
CA LYS A 42 -5.40 -0.50 0.74
C LYS A 42 -6.25 -0.27 1.99
N LYS A 43 -5.61 0.01 3.13
CA LYS A 43 -6.28 0.10 4.42
C LYS A 43 -6.95 1.47 4.51
N ILE A 44 -8.27 1.43 4.50
CA ILE A 44 -9.13 2.60 4.63
C ILE A 44 -9.18 3.02 6.11
N VAL A 45 -9.04 4.31 6.38
CA VAL A 45 -9.10 4.86 7.75
C VAL A 45 -10.47 5.47 8.05
N LYS A 46 -11.00 6.28 7.13
CA LYS A 46 -12.25 7.00 7.35
C LYS A 46 -12.97 7.34 6.05
N VAL A 47 -14.29 7.51 6.17
CA VAL A 47 -15.15 8.07 5.12
C VAL A 47 -15.33 9.56 5.39
N LEU A 48 -15.15 10.39 4.37
CA LEU A 48 -15.22 11.84 4.45
C LEU A 48 -16.55 12.40 3.98
N LYS A 49 -17.07 11.86 2.87
CA LYS A 49 -18.27 12.37 2.19
C LYS A 49 -19.06 11.21 1.61
N GLU A 50 -20.35 11.46 1.38
CA GLU A 50 -21.20 10.60 0.56
C GLU A 50 -21.74 11.39 -0.63
N ARG A 51 -21.93 10.73 -1.77
CA ARG A 51 -22.65 11.27 -2.92
C ARG A 51 -23.56 10.22 -3.51
N ARG A 52 -24.63 10.67 -4.17
CA ARG A 52 -25.52 9.80 -4.95
C ARG A 52 -25.11 9.89 -6.41
N THR A 53 -24.95 8.74 -7.06
CA THR A 53 -24.60 8.69 -8.48
C THR A 53 -25.86 8.92 -9.30
N ARG A 54 -25.80 9.79 -10.32
CA ARG A 54 -26.98 10.18 -11.12
C ARG A 54 -27.64 9.00 -11.83
N ASN A 55 -26.85 8.00 -12.23
CA ASN A 55 -27.29 6.90 -13.09
C ASN A 55 -27.57 5.60 -12.34
N LYS A 56 -27.23 5.50 -11.04
CA LYS A 56 -27.43 4.28 -10.24
C LYS A 56 -28.06 4.65 -8.90
N LYS A 57 -28.97 3.81 -8.39
CA LYS A 57 -29.50 3.94 -7.01
C LYS A 57 -28.44 3.68 -5.92
N GLU A 58 -27.18 3.51 -6.31
CA GLU A 58 -26.06 3.26 -5.42
C GLU A 58 -25.46 4.57 -4.89
N ARG A 59 -24.90 4.50 -3.69
CA ARG A 59 -24.19 5.62 -3.05
C ARG A 59 -22.70 5.36 -3.17
N GLU A 60 -21.96 6.44 -3.42
CA GLU A 60 -20.50 6.44 -3.39
C GLU A 60 -20.04 7.19 -2.15
N TYR A 61 -18.93 6.72 -1.60
CA TYR A 61 -18.33 7.25 -0.39
C TYR A 61 -16.90 7.69 -0.68
N LEU A 62 -16.55 8.91 -0.29
CA LEU A 62 -15.19 9.43 -0.43
C LEU A 62 -14.35 8.89 0.73
N VAL A 63 -13.33 8.13 0.38
CA VAL A 63 -12.54 7.34 1.31
C VAL A 63 -11.14 7.92 1.45
N ARG A 64 -10.67 8.03 2.71
CA ARG A 64 -9.28 8.38 3.06
C ARG A 64 -8.50 7.13 3.41
N TYR A 65 -7.40 6.88 2.73
CA TYR A 65 -6.48 5.79 3.02
C TYR A 65 -5.56 6.09 4.20
N ARG A 66 -5.01 5.04 4.81
CA ARG A 66 -3.99 5.16 5.87
C ARG A 66 -2.66 5.67 5.34
N ASN A 67 -2.31 5.26 4.12
CA ASN A 67 -1.06 5.64 3.51
C ASN A 67 -1.15 7.09 3.01
N PRO A 68 -0.31 8.02 3.50
CA PRO A 68 -0.36 9.44 3.12
C PRO A 68 -0.09 9.70 1.64
N THR A 69 0.56 8.77 0.94
CA THR A 69 0.85 8.90 -0.50
C THR A 69 -0.40 8.65 -1.36
N LYS A 70 -1.40 7.93 -0.85
CA LYS A 70 -2.61 7.61 -1.62
C LYS A 70 -3.63 8.74 -1.50
N GLU A 71 -4.10 9.21 -2.64
CA GLU A 71 -5.15 10.22 -2.73
C GLU A 71 -6.52 9.66 -2.31
N ASP A 72 -7.46 10.57 -2.03
CA ASP A 72 -8.81 10.21 -1.66
C ASP A 72 -9.59 9.72 -2.89
N GLU A 73 -10.33 8.63 -2.73
CA GLU A 73 -11.03 7.96 -3.82
C GLU A 73 -12.53 7.79 -3.51
N TRP A 74 -13.38 7.91 -4.53
CA TRP A 74 -14.80 7.60 -4.43
C TRP A 74 -15.00 6.10 -4.68
N LEU A 75 -15.46 5.39 -3.66
CA LEU A 75 -15.71 3.95 -3.72
C LEU A 75 -17.18 3.63 -3.44
N LEU A 76 -17.65 2.53 -3.99
CA LEU A 76 -18.96 1.97 -3.66
C LEU A 76 -18.89 1.25 -2.31
N GLU A 77 -20.05 1.04 -1.69
CA GLU A 77 -20.16 0.30 -0.42
C GLU A 77 -19.57 -1.11 -0.51
N LYS A 78 -19.73 -1.76 -1.66
CA LYS A 78 -19.28 -3.13 -1.94
C LYS A 78 -17.75 -3.24 -2.01
N ASP A 79 -17.08 -2.16 -2.40
CA ASP A 79 -15.62 -2.16 -2.63
C ASP A 79 -14.83 -1.79 -1.36
N ILE A 80 -15.53 -1.38 -0.30
CA ILE A 80 -14.92 -0.98 0.97
C ILE A 80 -14.85 -2.19 1.91
N LYS A 81 -13.63 -2.63 2.24
CA LYS A 81 -13.39 -3.64 3.27
C LYS A 81 -13.85 -3.11 4.63
N ASN A 82 -14.73 -3.84 5.32
CA ASN A 82 -15.37 -3.45 6.59
C ASN A 82 -16.21 -2.16 6.51
N ALA A 83 -16.96 -1.97 5.41
CA ALA A 83 -17.79 -0.80 5.17
C ALA A 83 -18.72 -0.44 6.34
N ASP A 84 -19.39 -1.41 6.94
CA ASP A 84 -20.38 -1.17 8.00
C ASP A 84 -19.84 -0.36 9.19
N ASN A 85 -18.63 -0.67 9.63
CA ASN A 85 -18.02 0.00 10.79
C ASN A 85 -17.64 1.44 10.42
N LEU A 86 -17.05 1.63 9.24
CA LEU A 86 -16.66 2.93 8.72
C LEU A 86 -17.88 3.82 8.47
N LEU A 87 -18.96 3.26 7.91
CA LEU A 87 -20.19 4.00 7.65
C LEU A 87 -20.95 4.32 8.94
N ARG A 88 -20.94 3.42 9.93
CA ARG A 88 -21.53 3.68 11.25
C ARG A 88 -20.83 4.85 11.95
N SER A 89 -19.50 4.85 11.98
CA SER A 89 -18.72 5.96 12.56
C SER A 89 -18.95 7.28 11.81
N PHE A 90 -18.99 7.24 10.48
CA PHE A 90 -19.30 8.40 9.65
C PHE A 90 -20.70 8.98 9.93
N ARG A 91 -21.74 8.13 9.99
CA ARG A 91 -23.11 8.54 10.35
C ARG A 91 -23.18 9.15 11.75
N HIS A 92 -22.42 8.61 12.71
CA HIS A 92 -22.35 9.17 14.05
C HIS A 92 -21.70 10.56 14.06
N GLN A 93 -20.64 10.77 13.29
CA GLN A 93 -19.95 12.06 13.20
C GLN A 93 -20.78 13.14 12.49
N ARG A 94 -21.62 12.75 11.53
CA ARG A 94 -22.49 13.68 10.78
C ARG A 94 -23.70 14.19 11.56
N LYS A 95 -24.07 13.57 12.68
CA LYS A 95 -25.19 14.06 13.48
C LYS A 95 -24.91 15.50 13.90
N PRO A 96 -25.84 16.45 13.69
CA PRO A 96 -25.63 17.83 14.08
C PRO A 96 -25.34 17.88 15.60
N LYS A 97 -24.21 18.48 15.98
CA LYS A 97 -23.78 18.61 17.39
C LYS A 97 -24.67 19.55 18.22
N GLU A 98 -25.76 20.00 17.63
CA GLU A 98 -26.64 21.07 18.10
C GLU A 98 -27.41 20.73 19.38
N GLN A 99 -27.54 19.44 19.71
CA GLN A 99 -28.27 18.99 20.90
C GLN A 99 -27.46 19.08 22.22
N LYS A 100 -26.13 19.23 22.17
CA LYS A 100 -25.33 19.26 23.40
C LYS A 100 -25.40 20.59 24.16
N ASN A 101 -25.71 21.69 23.46
CA ASN A 101 -25.76 23.02 24.07
C ASN A 101 -27.12 23.31 24.75
N GLN A 102 -28.20 22.67 24.31
CA GLN A 102 -29.54 22.88 24.89
C GLN A 102 -29.66 22.28 26.30
N ALA A 103 -29.00 21.15 26.56
CA ALA A 103 -29.00 20.52 27.88
C ALA A 103 -28.25 21.37 28.94
N LEU A 104 -27.21 22.13 28.57
CA LEU A 104 -26.48 22.98 29.51
C LEU A 104 -27.20 24.29 29.85
N LEU A 105 -28.12 24.73 28.99
CA LEU A 105 -28.93 25.93 29.18
C LEU A 105 -30.14 25.68 30.11
N SER A 106 -30.72 24.48 30.10
CA SER A 106 -31.87 24.15 30.96
C SER A 106 -31.52 24.02 32.45
N PHE A 107 -30.27 23.70 32.79
CA PHE A 107 -29.83 23.61 34.21
C PHE A 107 -29.49 24.96 34.84
N LYS A 108 -29.40 26.06 34.05
CA LYS A 108 -29.02 27.39 34.57
C LYS A 108 -30.21 28.23 35.06
N THR A 109 -31.46 27.85 34.79
CA THR A 109 -32.64 28.66 35.12
C THR A 109 -33.33 28.29 36.44
N ASN A 110 -32.86 27.26 37.15
CA ASN A 110 -33.46 26.80 38.42
C ASN A 110 -32.56 27.07 39.63
N LYS A 111 -32.21 28.33 39.86
CA LYS A 111 -31.68 28.77 41.16
C LYS A 111 -32.37 30.07 41.57
N VAL A 112 -33.56 29.90 42.15
CA VAL A 112 -34.26 30.94 42.91
C VAL A 112 -34.12 30.53 44.38
N TYR A 113 -33.38 31.33 45.14
CA TYR A 113 -33.40 31.38 46.60
C TYR A 113 -33.64 32.84 46.98
#